data_AF-A0AAV6H7L5-F1
#
_entry.id   AF-A0AAV6H7L5-F1
#
_cell.length_a   1.000
_cell.length_b   1.000
_cell.length_c   1.000
_cell.angle_alpha   90.00
_cell.angle_beta   90.00
_cell.angle_gamma   90.00
#
_symmetry.space_group_name_H-M   'P 1'
#
loop_
_entity.id
_entity.type
_entity.pdbx_description
1 polymer ?
#
loop_
_entity_poly.entity_id
_entity_poly.type
_entity_poly.pdbx_seq_one_letter_code
_entity_poly.pdbx_strand_id
1 'polypeptide(L)'
;MAENDVIECVELCLVQGFQRYLIFDNRPYGSKVAYVNEGEEGAEILIDALLEGQVVALLVQNMERLNEQVKEEADGVYNTLAIIENMAEFRPGLCTEAAQQGLMQWLLKRIKVKMPFDANKLYCSEILAILLQNNDGTRGLLGELDGIDVLLQQLSVFKRHNPSTPEEQEMMENLFDALCSCLMLGANRDRFLKGEGLQLMNLMLREKKMSRAGALKVLDHSMIGPEGHDNCHKFVDILGLRTIFPLFMKTPKKMKKAGISEKEHEEHACSIIASMLRNLKAQQRARLLSKFTENDCEKVDRLMEMHFKYMESVQLADKRIEGEKHDIVRRGEILDDGMEEEFYLRRLDAGLFVLQLICYIMMEICNAGIPQVHQRVHQILNLRGGSTKVVRHIMREYVENIGNGKNEEFRENEHRRIMELVENF
;
A
#
# COMPACT_ATOMS: atom_id res chain seq x y z
N MET A 1 -18.62 -25.83 30.20
CA MET A 1 -17.49 -26.54 30.82
C MET A 1 -16.61 -27.19 29.77
N ALA A 2 -17.11 -28.06 28.88
CA ALA A 2 -16.27 -28.69 27.85
C ALA A 2 -15.74 -27.75 26.73
N GLU A 3 -16.36 -26.59 26.46
CA GLU A 3 -15.95 -25.67 25.38
C GLU A 3 -14.83 -24.70 25.79
N ASN A 4 -14.74 -24.32 27.08
CA ASN A 4 -13.64 -23.49 27.57
C ASN A 4 -12.34 -24.29 27.67
N ASP A 5 -12.41 -25.59 27.97
CA ASP A 5 -11.24 -26.47 28.06
C ASP A 5 -10.56 -26.65 26.69
N VAL A 6 -11.29 -26.58 25.58
CA VAL A 6 -10.71 -26.69 24.22
C VAL A 6 -9.96 -25.42 23.83
N ILE A 7 -10.51 -24.24 24.14
CA ILE A 7 -9.85 -22.96 23.88
C ILE A 7 -8.59 -22.84 24.73
N GLU A 8 -8.68 -23.19 26.02
CA GLU A 8 -7.55 -23.18 26.94
C GLU A 8 -6.48 -24.22 26.54
N CYS A 9 -6.86 -25.39 26.03
CA CYS A 9 -5.92 -26.38 25.48
C CYS A 9 -5.26 -25.91 24.18
N VAL A 10 -5.99 -25.28 23.25
CA VAL A 10 -5.44 -24.75 22.00
C VAL A 10 -4.49 -23.57 22.29
N GLU A 11 -4.87 -22.69 23.20
CA GLU A 11 -4.05 -21.58 23.66
C GLU A 11 -2.79 -22.07 24.39
N LEU A 12 -2.89 -23.08 25.26
CA LEU A 12 -1.73 -23.71 25.90
C LEU A 12 -0.82 -24.42 24.88
N CYS A 13 -1.37 -25.11 23.89
CA CYS A 13 -0.57 -25.79 22.86
C CYS A 13 0.14 -24.81 21.93
N LEU A 14 -0.53 -23.74 21.48
CA LEU A 14 0.05 -22.73 20.61
C LEU A 14 1.03 -21.83 21.38
N VAL A 15 0.64 -21.28 22.54
CA VAL A 15 1.50 -20.37 23.32
C VAL A 15 2.74 -21.08 23.89
N GLN A 16 2.61 -22.33 24.39
CA GLN A 16 3.79 -23.05 24.91
C GLN A 16 4.68 -23.66 23.80
N GLY A 17 4.11 -23.99 22.64
CA GLY A 17 4.87 -24.39 21.46
C GLY A 17 5.73 -23.24 20.92
N PHE A 18 5.15 -22.04 20.82
CA PHE A 18 5.83 -20.86 20.27
C PHE A 18 6.75 -20.14 21.29
N GLN A 19 6.47 -20.14 22.60
CA GLN A 19 7.39 -19.55 23.59
C GLN A 19 8.74 -20.27 23.69
N ARG A 20 8.81 -21.55 23.29
CA ARG A 20 10.11 -22.27 23.15
C ARG A 20 10.94 -21.83 21.96
N TYR A 21 10.36 -21.12 20.98
CA TYR A 21 11.08 -20.59 19.82
C TYR A 21 11.73 -19.22 20.06
N LEU A 22 11.27 -18.45 21.04
CA LEU A 22 11.75 -17.07 21.30
C LEU A 22 12.76 -16.93 22.44
N ILE A 23 13.10 -18.01 23.17
CA ILE A 23 14.07 -17.94 24.28
C ILE A 23 15.23 -18.92 24.04
N PHE A 24 16.44 -18.35 23.91
CA PHE A 24 17.78 -18.95 23.77
C PHE A 24 18.38 -19.02 22.35
N ASP A 25 18.79 -17.85 21.87
CA ASP A 25 19.98 -17.73 21.04
C ASP A 25 21.17 -17.24 21.88
N ASN A 26 21.93 -18.18 22.44
CA ASN A 26 23.34 -18.03 22.85
C ASN A 26 23.86 -19.34 23.49
N ARG A 27 24.20 -20.35 22.67
CA ARG A 27 25.33 -21.28 22.88
C ARG A 27 25.50 -22.27 21.69
N PRO A 28 26.72 -22.76 21.42
CA PRO A 28 27.11 -23.31 20.12
C PRO A 28 26.84 -24.82 19.93
N TYR A 29 26.51 -25.16 18.69
CA TYR A 29 26.69 -26.41 17.93
C TYR A 29 26.29 -27.77 18.55
N GLY A 30 25.34 -28.45 17.88
CA GLY A 30 25.35 -29.92 17.82
C GLY A 30 24.04 -30.69 17.61
N SER A 31 22.88 -30.15 18.01
CA SER A 31 21.65 -30.97 18.13
C SER A 31 20.33 -30.29 17.75
N LYS A 32 20.35 -29.09 17.16
CA LYS A 32 19.13 -28.30 16.86
C LYS A 32 18.29 -28.77 15.66
N VAL A 33 18.83 -29.60 14.76
CA VAL A 33 18.11 -29.91 13.49
C VAL A 33 16.97 -30.93 13.66
N ALA A 34 17.04 -31.83 14.65
CA ALA A 34 16.00 -32.85 14.86
C ALA A 34 14.78 -32.35 15.65
N TYR A 35 14.99 -31.51 16.67
CA TYR A 35 13.91 -31.01 17.53
C TYR A 35 13.04 -29.91 16.89
N VAL A 36 13.60 -29.17 15.92
CA VAL A 36 12.88 -28.13 15.16
C VAL A 36 11.88 -28.78 14.20
N ASN A 37 12.28 -29.85 13.52
CA ASN A 37 11.42 -30.58 12.58
C ASN A 37 10.25 -31.32 13.24
N GLU A 38 10.43 -31.92 14.43
CA GLU A 38 9.32 -32.60 15.14
C GLU A 38 8.23 -31.63 15.61
N GLY A 39 8.59 -30.37 15.91
CA GLY A 39 7.66 -29.33 16.33
C GLY A 39 6.85 -28.73 15.18
N GLU A 40 7.47 -28.54 14.02
CA GLU A 40 6.78 -28.06 12.81
C GLU A 40 5.83 -29.12 12.24
N GLU A 41 6.25 -30.39 12.18
CA GLU A 41 5.40 -31.49 11.71
C GLU A 41 4.20 -31.72 12.64
N GLY A 42 4.41 -31.63 13.96
CA GLY A 42 3.33 -31.71 14.94
C GLY A 42 2.34 -30.53 14.86
N ALA A 43 2.86 -29.31 14.62
CA ALA A 43 2.02 -28.13 14.42
C ALA A 43 1.22 -28.22 13.11
N GLU A 44 1.84 -28.71 12.03
CA GLU A 44 1.15 -28.90 10.74
C GLU A 44 -0.02 -29.89 10.87
N ILE A 45 0.20 -31.04 11.50
CA ILE A 45 -0.87 -32.03 11.75
C ILE A 45 -2.00 -31.44 12.60
N LEU A 46 -1.67 -30.66 13.64
CA LEU A 46 -2.67 -30.01 14.48
C LEU A 46 -3.49 -29.00 13.68
N ILE A 47 -2.82 -28.14 12.90
CA ILE A 47 -3.50 -27.14 12.06
C ILE A 47 -4.37 -27.85 11.03
N ASP A 48 -3.89 -28.89 10.36
CA ASP A 48 -4.69 -29.70 9.42
C ASP A 48 -5.97 -30.22 10.08
N ALA A 49 -5.87 -30.83 11.26
CA ALA A 49 -7.02 -31.36 11.98
C ALA A 49 -8.02 -30.25 12.39
N LEU A 50 -7.52 -29.07 12.79
CA LEU A 50 -8.36 -27.92 13.12
C LEU A 50 -9.11 -27.39 11.88
N LEU A 51 -8.46 -27.39 10.72
CA LEU A 51 -9.08 -26.95 9.46
C LEU A 51 -10.10 -27.94 8.94
N GLU A 52 -9.80 -29.24 8.97
CA GLU A 52 -10.76 -30.31 8.67
C GLU A 52 -12.00 -30.22 9.57
N GLY A 53 -11.82 -29.83 10.83
CA GLY A 53 -12.89 -29.59 11.80
C GLY A 53 -13.63 -28.26 11.66
N GLN A 54 -13.31 -27.43 10.66
CA GLN A 54 -13.88 -26.09 10.47
C GLN A 54 -13.78 -25.19 11.72
N VAL A 55 -12.61 -25.19 12.37
CA VAL A 55 -12.41 -24.46 13.63
C VAL A 55 -12.83 -22.98 13.54
N VAL A 56 -12.61 -22.31 12.41
CA VAL A 56 -12.94 -20.89 12.26
C VAL A 56 -14.45 -20.66 12.33
N ALA A 57 -15.25 -21.47 11.63
CA ALA A 57 -16.71 -21.39 11.70
C ALA A 57 -17.22 -21.59 13.14
N LEU A 58 -16.66 -22.57 13.87
CA LEU A 58 -17.03 -22.86 15.26
C LEU A 58 -16.62 -21.71 16.21
N LEU A 59 -15.42 -21.16 16.03
CA LEU A 59 -14.94 -20.00 16.79
C LEU A 59 -15.80 -18.76 16.53
N VAL A 60 -16.18 -18.49 15.28
CA VAL A 60 -17.08 -17.38 14.93
C VAL A 60 -18.45 -17.58 15.58
N GLN A 61 -19.03 -18.78 15.51
CA GLN A 61 -20.30 -19.10 16.16
C GLN A 61 -20.23 -18.90 17.68
N ASN A 62 -19.09 -19.25 18.30
CA ASN A 62 -18.85 -18.97 19.71
C ASN A 62 -18.78 -17.46 19.96
N MET A 63 -18.00 -16.70 19.20
CA MET A 63 -17.89 -15.24 19.38
C MET A 63 -19.22 -14.50 19.24
N GLU A 64 -20.17 -14.99 18.43
CA GLU A 64 -21.50 -14.38 18.31
C GLU A 64 -22.34 -14.42 19.59
N ARG A 65 -22.05 -15.34 20.51
CA ARG A 65 -22.79 -15.50 21.77
C ARG A 65 -22.12 -14.79 22.96
N LEU A 66 -20.88 -14.32 22.79
CA LEU A 66 -20.11 -13.65 23.84
C LEU A 66 -20.59 -12.20 24.04
N ASN A 67 -20.66 -11.79 25.30
CA ASN A 67 -21.00 -10.45 25.75
C ASN A 67 -19.75 -9.75 26.28
N GLU A 68 -19.15 -8.89 25.46
CA GLU A 68 -17.93 -8.16 25.78
C GLU A 68 -18.07 -7.11 26.91
N GLN A 69 -19.26 -6.96 27.51
CA GLN A 69 -19.40 -6.23 28.79
C GLN A 69 -18.90 -7.05 29.98
N VAL A 70 -18.77 -8.37 29.82
CA VAL A 70 -18.16 -9.28 30.79
C VAL A 70 -16.69 -9.42 30.42
N LYS A 71 -15.79 -9.14 31.36
CA LYS A 71 -14.34 -9.09 31.09
C LYS A 71 -13.82 -10.42 30.55
N GLU A 72 -14.22 -11.53 31.19
CA GLU A 72 -13.80 -12.87 30.80
C GLU A 72 -14.26 -13.25 29.38
N GLU A 73 -15.43 -12.77 28.96
CA GLU A 73 -15.94 -13.01 27.61
C GLU A 73 -15.28 -12.09 26.57
N ALA A 74 -14.91 -10.86 26.96
CA ALA A 74 -14.09 -9.97 26.13
C ALA A 74 -12.68 -10.54 25.92
N ASP A 75 -12.07 -11.11 26.96
CA ASP A 75 -10.81 -11.84 26.88
C ASP A 75 -10.95 -13.09 25.98
N GLY A 76 -12.10 -13.77 26.03
CA GLY A 76 -12.41 -14.88 25.12
C GLY A 76 -12.48 -14.49 23.62
N VAL A 77 -13.01 -13.30 23.31
CA VAL A 77 -12.94 -12.73 21.95
C VAL A 77 -11.49 -12.45 21.56
N TYR A 78 -10.70 -11.84 22.45
CA TYR A 78 -9.30 -11.54 22.20
C TYR A 78 -8.50 -12.82 21.88
N ASN A 79 -8.65 -13.86 22.71
CA ASN A 79 -7.95 -15.14 22.52
C ASN A 79 -8.39 -15.83 21.22
N THR A 80 -9.65 -15.68 20.81
CA THR A 80 -10.12 -16.20 19.52
C THR A 80 -9.42 -15.53 18.35
N LEU A 81 -9.25 -14.19 18.39
CA LEU A 81 -8.51 -13.45 17.36
C LEU A 81 -7.03 -13.86 17.35
N ALA A 82 -6.43 -14.08 18.53
CA ALA A 82 -5.05 -14.57 18.64
C ALA A 82 -4.85 -15.96 18.04
N ILE A 83 -5.80 -16.88 18.23
CA ILE A 83 -5.75 -18.20 17.57
C ILE A 83 -5.74 -18.01 16.05
N ILE A 84 -6.63 -17.16 15.52
CA ILE A 84 -6.72 -16.90 14.08
C ILE A 84 -5.42 -16.27 13.55
N GLU A 85 -4.85 -15.30 14.25
CA GLU A 85 -3.57 -14.68 13.88
C GLU A 85 -2.46 -15.72 13.76
N ASN A 86 -2.26 -16.53 14.81
CA ASN A 86 -1.22 -17.56 14.82
C ASN A 86 -1.42 -18.58 13.69
N MET A 87 -2.66 -18.98 13.42
CA MET A 87 -2.95 -19.89 12.32
C MET A 87 -2.69 -19.25 10.95
N ALA A 88 -2.99 -17.96 10.78
CA ALA A 88 -2.76 -17.22 9.54
C ALA A 88 -1.26 -16.97 9.29
N GLU A 89 -0.48 -16.71 10.35
CA GLU A 89 0.98 -16.57 10.27
C GLU A 89 1.63 -17.90 9.87
N PHE A 90 1.20 -19.02 10.47
CA PHE A 90 1.73 -20.35 10.15
C PHE A 90 1.30 -20.84 8.77
N ARG A 91 0.04 -20.63 8.38
CA ARG A 91 -0.50 -21.07 7.07
C ARG A 91 -1.30 -19.96 6.38
N PRO A 92 -0.65 -19.05 5.62
CA PRO A 92 -1.33 -17.92 4.95
C PRO A 92 -2.46 -18.33 3.99
N GLY A 93 -2.42 -19.55 3.45
CA GLY A 93 -3.49 -20.11 2.61
C GLY A 93 -4.85 -20.21 3.32
N LEU A 94 -4.87 -20.25 4.66
CA LEU A 94 -6.05 -20.25 5.52
C LEU A 94 -6.94 -19.03 5.31
N CYS A 95 -6.35 -17.84 5.08
CA CYS A 95 -7.05 -16.57 5.19
C CYS A 95 -8.31 -16.50 4.31
N THR A 96 -8.27 -17.10 3.12
CA THR A 96 -9.43 -17.19 2.22
C THR A 96 -10.57 -17.98 2.85
N GLU A 97 -10.25 -19.17 3.35
CA GLU A 97 -11.23 -20.07 3.95
C GLU A 97 -11.79 -19.48 5.25
N ALA A 98 -10.91 -18.98 6.13
CA ALA A 98 -11.32 -18.33 7.37
C ALA A 98 -12.29 -17.17 7.12
N ALA A 99 -11.98 -16.30 6.15
CA ALA A 99 -12.85 -15.20 5.76
C ALA A 99 -14.23 -15.68 5.27
N GLN A 100 -14.27 -16.75 4.46
CA GLN A 100 -15.49 -17.35 3.93
C GLN A 100 -16.32 -18.09 4.99
N GLN A 101 -15.68 -18.64 6.03
CA GLN A 101 -16.34 -19.29 7.17
C GLN A 101 -17.00 -18.29 8.16
N GLY A 102 -17.23 -17.04 7.75
CA GLY A 102 -17.99 -16.05 8.51
C GLY A 102 -17.14 -15.05 9.29
N LEU A 103 -15.82 -15.26 9.39
CA LEU A 103 -14.93 -14.36 10.13
C LEU A 103 -14.95 -12.93 9.56
N MET A 104 -14.92 -12.79 8.23
CA MET A 104 -14.99 -11.48 7.57
C MET A 104 -16.27 -10.71 7.96
N GLN A 105 -17.41 -11.40 7.93
CA GLN A 105 -18.70 -10.80 8.29
C GLN A 105 -18.73 -10.39 9.77
N TRP A 106 -18.20 -11.22 10.66
CA TRP A 106 -18.11 -10.93 12.08
C TRP A 106 -17.21 -9.72 12.37
N LEU A 107 -16.01 -9.67 11.77
CA LEU A 107 -15.07 -8.54 11.90
C LEU A 107 -15.69 -7.22 11.43
N LEU A 108 -16.30 -7.21 10.23
CA LEU A 108 -16.97 -6.01 9.70
C LEU A 108 -18.11 -5.55 10.61
N LYS A 109 -18.91 -6.48 11.14
CA LYS A 109 -19.96 -6.17 12.10
C LYS A 109 -19.37 -5.54 13.36
N ARG A 110 -18.34 -6.14 13.96
CA ARG A 110 -17.69 -5.68 15.19
C ARG A 110 -17.05 -4.30 15.04
N ILE A 111 -16.35 -4.07 13.93
CA ILE A 111 -15.74 -2.77 13.60
C ILE A 111 -16.81 -1.69 13.42
N LYS A 112 -17.93 -2.02 12.77
CA LYS A 112 -19.04 -1.09 12.50
C LYS A 112 -19.81 -0.68 13.75
N VAL A 113 -19.83 -1.50 14.81
CA VAL A 113 -20.60 -1.21 16.02
C VAL A 113 -20.20 0.16 16.60
N LYS A 114 -21.22 0.95 16.94
CA LYS A 114 -21.06 2.25 17.61
C LYS A 114 -20.81 2.04 19.09
N MET A 115 -19.61 1.59 19.42
CA MET A 115 -19.11 1.45 20.78
C MET A 115 -17.83 2.27 20.96
N PRO A 116 -17.46 2.62 22.21
CA PRO A 116 -16.15 3.20 22.50
C PRO A 116 -15.03 2.33 21.91
N PHE A 117 -13.92 2.95 21.60
CA PHE A 117 -12.70 2.24 21.22
C PHE A 117 -12.25 1.33 22.37
N ASP A 118 -11.85 0.10 22.03
CA ASP A 118 -11.30 -0.90 22.94
C ASP A 118 -10.23 -1.76 22.21
N ALA A 119 -9.50 -2.56 22.98
CA ALA A 119 -8.42 -3.41 22.46
C ALA A 119 -8.93 -4.43 21.43
N ASN A 120 -10.12 -5.01 21.63
CA ASN A 120 -10.72 -5.94 20.68
C ASN A 120 -11.03 -5.28 19.33
N LYS A 121 -11.46 -4.01 19.32
CA LYS A 121 -11.69 -3.27 18.07
C LYS A 121 -10.39 -2.98 17.33
N LEU A 122 -9.31 -2.65 18.04
CA LEU A 122 -7.97 -2.56 17.45
C LEU A 122 -7.57 -3.90 16.85
N TYR A 123 -7.66 -4.99 17.61
CA TYR A 123 -7.22 -6.31 17.14
C TYR A 123 -8.04 -6.78 15.93
N CYS A 124 -9.35 -6.50 15.89
CA CYS A 124 -10.17 -6.74 14.70
C CYS A 124 -9.64 -6.04 13.44
N SER A 125 -9.08 -4.83 13.58
CA SER A 125 -8.51 -4.10 12.45
C SER A 125 -7.22 -4.73 11.93
N GLU A 126 -6.42 -5.33 12.82
CA GLU A 126 -5.19 -6.05 12.48
C GLU A 126 -5.50 -7.36 11.77
N ILE A 127 -6.41 -8.18 12.34
CA ILE A 127 -6.86 -9.42 11.70
C ILE A 127 -7.47 -9.13 10.32
N LEU A 128 -8.25 -8.05 10.19
CA LEU A 128 -8.79 -7.65 8.90
C LEU A 128 -7.68 -7.33 7.89
N ALA A 129 -6.61 -6.64 8.31
CA ALA A 129 -5.47 -6.35 7.45
C ALA A 129 -4.74 -7.64 7.02
N ILE A 130 -4.54 -8.58 7.94
CA ILE A 130 -3.94 -9.91 7.67
C ILE A 130 -4.77 -10.66 6.62
N LEU A 131 -6.10 -10.75 6.80
CA LEU A 131 -6.97 -11.47 5.86
C LEU A 131 -6.92 -10.89 4.44
N LEU A 132 -6.69 -9.58 4.29
CA LEU A 132 -6.65 -8.88 3.01
C LEU A 132 -5.27 -8.87 2.36
N GLN A 133 -4.22 -9.29 3.07
CA GLN A 133 -2.86 -9.22 2.59
C GLN A 133 -2.66 -10.19 1.41
N ASN A 134 -2.30 -9.64 0.25
CA ASN A 134 -2.02 -10.38 -0.98
C ASN A 134 -3.11 -11.39 -1.41
N ASN A 135 -4.39 -11.10 -1.13
CA ASN A 135 -5.48 -12.04 -1.37
C ASN A 135 -6.68 -11.38 -2.06
N ASP A 136 -6.81 -11.59 -3.37
CA ASP A 136 -7.91 -11.01 -4.16
C ASP A 136 -9.27 -11.63 -3.84
N GLY A 137 -9.31 -12.88 -3.37
CA GLY A 137 -10.55 -13.54 -2.95
C GLY A 137 -11.17 -12.86 -1.73
N THR A 138 -10.36 -12.57 -0.71
CA THR A 138 -10.84 -11.88 0.51
C THR A 138 -11.15 -10.40 0.25
N ARG A 139 -10.38 -9.74 -0.63
CA ARG A 139 -10.69 -8.36 -1.10
C ARG A 139 -12.03 -8.31 -1.82
N GLY A 140 -12.33 -9.31 -2.65
CA GLY A 140 -13.61 -9.45 -3.34
C GLY A 140 -14.76 -9.64 -2.36
N LEU A 141 -14.62 -10.60 -1.43
CA LEU A 141 -15.60 -10.91 -0.40
C LEU A 141 -15.92 -9.69 0.49
N LEU A 142 -14.90 -8.95 0.96
CA LEU A 142 -15.11 -7.73 1.73
C LEU A 142 -15.97 -6.72 0.95
N GLY A 143 -15.69 -6.55 -0.34
CA GLY A 143 -16.45 -5.67 -1.21
C GLY A 143 -17.90 -6.12 -1.42
N GLU A 144 -18.16 -7.42 -1.48
CA GLU A 144 -19.51 -7.99 -1.58
C GLU A 144 -20.33 -7.82 -0.29
N LEU A 145 -19.65 -7.75 0.86
CA LEU A 145 -20.25 -7.55 2.18
C LEU A 145 -20.41 -6.05 2.56
N ASP A 146 -20.41 -5.15 1.58
CA ASP A 146 -20.42 -3.68 1.79
C ASP A 146 -19.30 -3.18 2.71
N GLY A 147 -18.19 -3.93 2.80
CA GLY A 147 -17.09 -3.62 3.71
C GLY A 147 -16.36 -2.32 3.37
N ILE A 148 -16.37 -1.90 2.10
CA ILE A 148 -15.80 -0.61 1.68
C ILE A 148 -16.53 0.55 2.38
N ASP A 149 -17.86 0.51 2.46
CA ASP A 149 -18.64 1.52 3.17
C ASP A 149 -18.37 1.49 4.68
N VAL A 150 -18.16 0.29 5.26
CA VAL A 150 -17.77 0.16 6.67
C VAL A 150 -16.43 0.83 6.94
N LEU A 151 -15.40 0.56 6.11
CA LEU A 151 -14.08 1.17 6.23
C LEU A 151 -14.16 2.69 6.09
N LEU A 152 -14.87 3.19 5.07
CA LEU A 152 -15.06 4.62 4.86
C LEU A 152 -15.80 5.27 6.04
N GLN A 153 -16.82 4.62 6.58
CA GLN A 153 -17.57 5.13 7.73
C GLN A 153 -16.68 5.25 8.97
N GLN A 154 -15.86 4.23 9.28
CA GLN A 154 -14.94 4.29 10.43
C GLN A 154 -13.86 5.35 10.24
N LEU A 155 -13.24 5.41 9.06
CA LEU A 155 -12.25 6.44 8.74
C LEU A 155 -12.85 7.85 8.80
N SER A 156 -14.15 8.00 8.50
CA SER A 156 -14.82 9.30 8.54
C SER A 156 -14.85 9.98 9.92
N VAL A 157 -14.63 9.22 11.00
CA VAL A 157 -14.49 9.76 12.36
C VAL A 157 -13.26 10.68 12.45
N PHE A 158 -12.18 10.33 11.75
CA PHE A 158 -10.90 11.03 11.76
C PHE A 158 -10.78 12.13 10.70
N LYS A 159 -11.89 12.54 10.06
CA LYS A 159 -11.87 13.56 9.00
C LYS A 159 -11.55 14.96 9.50
N ARG A 160 -11.89 15.27 10.77
CA ARG A 160 -11.72 16.60 11.39
C ARG A 160 -10.98 16.58 12.73
N HIS A 161 -10.76 15.40 13.30
CA HIS A 161 -10.12 15.20 14.59
C HIS A 161 -9.00 14.16 14.44
N ASN A 162 -7.96 14.29 15.26
CA ASN A 162 -6.93 13.25 15.35
C ASN A 162 -7.42 12.14 16.30
N PRO A 163 -6.87 10.93 16.17
CA PRO A 163 -6.98 9.90 17.21
C PRO A 163 -6.58 10.46 18.58
N SER A 164 -7.26 9.98 19.62
CA SER A 164 -7.09 10.40 21.01
C SER A 164 -5.91 9.70 21.68
N THR A 165 -5.66 8.44 21.29
CA THR A 165 -4.59 7.60 21.83
C THR A 165 -3.72 7.01 20.71
N PRO A 166 -2.50 6.52 21.00
CA PRO A 166 -1.68 5.81 20.04
C PRO A 166 -2.35 4.55 19.47
N GLU A 167 -3.10 3.82 20.29
CA GLU A 167 -3.81 2.59 19.89
C GLU A 167 -4.96 2.91 18.92
N GLU A 168 -5.66 4.03 19.14
CA GLU A 168 -6.68 4.50 18.18
C GLU A 168 -6.04 4.98 16.87
N GLN A 169 -4.81 5.51 16.92
CA GLN A 169 -4.04 5.86 15.73
C GLN A 169 -3.63 4.62 14.94
N GLU A 170 -3.16 3.58 15.61
CA GLU A 170 -2.82 2.29 15.00
C GLU A 170 -4.03 1.66 14.31
N MET A 171 -5.19 1.63 14.98
CA MET A 171 -6.44 1.17 14.34
C MET A 171 -6.78 2.00 13.09
N MET A 172 -6.61 3.31 13.13
CA MET A 172 -6.84 4.17 11.96
C MET A 172 -5.88 3.80 10.81
N GLU A 173 -4.61 3.54 11.10
CA GLU A 173 -3.61 3.11 10.11
C GLU A 173 -3.96 1.74 9.51
N ASN A 174 -4.35 0.77 10.34
CA ASN A 174 -4.82 -0.56 9.90
C ASN A 174 -6.02 -0.46 8.96
N LEU A 175 -6.98 0.42 9.26
CA LEU A 175 -8.15 0.66 8.40
C LEU A 175 -7.77 1.30 7.06
N PHE A 176 -6.76 2.18 7.04
CA PHE A 176 -6.22 2.73 5.79
C PHE A 176 -5.52 1.65 4.96
N ASP A 177 -4.74 0.78 5.59
CA ASP A 177 -4.03 -0.31 4.91
C ASP A 177 -5.00 -1.37 4.37
N ALA A 178 -6.03 -1.73 5.15
CA ALA A 178 -7.13 -2.57 4.67
C ALA A 178 -7.81 -1.96 3.44
N LEU A 179 -8.12 -0.65 3.47
CA LEU A 179 -8.73 0.03 2.33
C LEU A 179 -7.80 0.09 1.11
N CYS A 180 -6.51 0.36 1.30
CA CYS A 180 -5.53 0.33 0.22
C CYS A 180 -5.42 -1.06 -0.41
N SER A 181 -5.39 -2.12 0.41
CA SER A 181 -5.36 -3.51 -0.06
C SER A 181 -6.62 -3.82 -0.88
N CYS A 182 -7.81 -3.44 -0.40
CA CYS A 182 -9.04 -3.62 -1.15
C CYS A 182 -9.03 -2.92 -2.52
N LEU A 183 -8.42 -1.74 -2.63
CA LEU A 183 -8.32 -0.96 -3.88
C LEU A 183 -7.33 -1.54 -4.90
N MET A 184 -6.53 -2.53 -4.53
CA MET A 184 -5.74 -3.31 -5.49
C MET A 184 -6.63 -4.15 -6.42
N LEU A 185 -7.83 -4.51 -5.95
CA LEU A 185 -8.84 -5.19 -6.77
C LEU A 185 -9.72 -4.16 -7.50
N GLY A 186 -9.74 -4.25 -8.82
CA GLY A 186 -10.48 -3.34 -9.71
C GLY A 186 -11.96 -3.14 -9.32
N ALA A 187 -12.67 -4.23 -9.03
CA ALA A 187 -14.09 -4.20 -8.64
C ALA A 187 -14.39 -3.33 -7.41
N ASN A 188 -13.42 -3.15 -6.50
CA ASN A 188 -13.60 -2.33 -5.31
C ASN A 188 -13.42 -0.82 -5.58
N ARG A 189 -12.82 -0.43 -6.71
CA ARG A 189 -12.70 0.99 -7.10
C ARG A 189 -14.06 1.62 -7.37
N ASP A 190 -14.96 0.88 -8.02
CA ASP A 190 -16.34 1.31 -8.25
C ASP A 190 -17.14 1.41 -6.95
N ARG A 191 -16.93 0.46 -6.03
CA ARG A 191 -17.56 0.49 -4.69
C ARG A 191 -17.08 1.70 -3.90
N PHE A 192 -15.77 1.97 -3.90
CA PHE A 192 -15.17 3.14 -3.28
C PHE A 192 -15.69 4.47 -3.87
N LEU A 193 -15.87 4.52 -5.19
CA LEU A 193 -16.44 5.68 -5.88
C LEU A 193 -17.89 5.94 -5.44
N LYS A 194 -18.71 4.88 -5.40
CA LYS A 194 -20.12 4.94 -4.96
C LYS A 194 -20.25 5.34 -3.48
N GLY A 195 -19.34 4.86 -2.63
CA GLY A 195 -19.27 5.19 -1.20
C GLY A 195 -18.74 6.61 -0.88
N GLU A 196 -18.58 7.47 -1.89
CA GLU A 196 -18.01 8.82 -1.74
C GLU A 196 -16.59 8.85 -1.15
N GLY A 197 -15.81 7.79 -1.37
CA GLY A 197 -14.46 7.67 -0.84
C GLY A 197 -13.54 8.81 -1.28
N LEU A 198 -13.64 9.25 -2.54
CA LEU A 198 -12.88 10.39 -3.06
C LEU A 198 -13.20 11.70 -2.33
N GLN A 199 -14.47 11.94 -2.02
CA GLN A 199 -14.92 13.12 -1.28
C GLN A 199 -14.34 13.12 0.13
N LEU A 200 -14.36 11.96 0.80
CA LEU A 200 -13.80 11.80 2.14
C LEU A 200 -12.28 12.02 2.15
N MET A 201 -11.53 11.38 1.25
CA MET A 201 -10.08 11.54 1.19
C MET A 201 -9.69 12.98 0.83
N ASN A 202 -10.38 13.60 -0.12
CA ASN A 202 -10.15 15.00 -0.49
C ASN A 202 -10.43 15.95 0.69
N LEU A 203 -11.45 15.67 1.51
CA LEU A 203 -11.70 16.42 2.75
C LEU A 203 -10.57 16.24 3.76
N MET A 204 -10.13 15.01 4.02
CA MET A 204 -9.03 14.70 4.96
C MET A 204 -7.73 15.42 4.60
N LEU A 205 -7.37 15.44 3.30
CA LEU A 205 -6.19 16.17 2.82
C LEU A 205 -6.26 17.68 3.16
N ARG A 206 -7.46 18.28 3.03
CA ARG A 206 -7.72 19.70 3.29
C ARG A 206 -7.73 20.05 4.78
N GLU A 207 -8.21 19.15 5.64
CA GLU A 207 -8.32 19.35 7.09
C GLU A 207 -6.97 19.25 7.83
N LYS A 208 -5.95 18.72 7.16
CA LYS A 208 -4.55 18.75 7.64
C LYS A 208 -4.32 17.98 8.94
N LYS A 209 -5.09 16.92 9.18
CA LYS A 209 -5.01 16.03 10.36
C LYS A 209 -4.06 14.86 10.13
N MET A 210 -3.87 14.01 11.15
CA MET A 210 -3.05 12.80 11.07
C MET A 210 -3.50 11.85 9.94
N SER A 211 -4.81 11.80 9.68
CA SER A 211 -5.43 11.04 8.58
C SER A 211 -5.00 11.47 7.17
N ARG A 212 -4.31 12.61 7.01
CA ARG A 212 -3.85 13.11 5.71
C ARG A 212 -2.95 12.10 5.00
N ALA A 213 -2.01 11.48 5.71
CA ALA A 213 -1.04 10.59 5.10
C ALA A 213 -1.73 9.35 4.49
N GLY A 214 -2.58 8.69 5.28
CA GLY A 214 -3.43 7.60 4.81
C GLY A 214 -4.35 8.02 3.66
N ALA A 215 -4.95 9.20 3.73
CA ALA A 215 -5.81 9.70 2.67
C ALA A 215 -5.07 9.92 1.33
N LEU A 216 -3.81 10.36 1.38
CA LEU A 216 -2.99 10.51 0.18
C LEU A 216 -2.67 9.14 -0.45
N LYS A 217 -2.29 8.16 0.38
CA LYS A 217 -2.01 6.77 -0.02
C LYS A 217 -3.25 6.11 -0.65
N VAL A 218 -4.44 6.28 -0.06
CA VAL A 218 -5.71 5.75 -0.59
C VAL A 218 -6.03 6.35 -1.96
N LEU A 219 -5.85 7.67 -2.12
CA LEU A 219 -6.10 8.33 -3.39
C LEU A 219 -5.21 7.77 -4.50
N ASP A 220 -3.93 7.52 -4.22
CA ASP A 220 -3.01 6.88 -5.14
C ASP A 220 -3.52 5.50 -5.60
N HIS A 221 -3.82 4.60 -4.66
CA HIS A 221 -4.34 3.25 -4.95
C HIS A 221 -5.69 3.26 -5.70
N SER A 222 -6.53 4.27 -5.45
CA SER A 222 -7.83 4.41 -6.10
C SER A 222 -7.72 4.85 -7.57
N MET A 223 -6.65 5.55 -7.95
CA MET A 223 -6.48 6.18 -9.27
C MET A 223 -5.46 5.47 -10.17
N ILE A 224 -4.62 4.60 -9.61
CA ILE A 224 -3.58 3.89 -10.36
C ILE A 224 -4.15 2.91 -11.41
N GLY A 225 -3.52 2.89 -12.59
CA GLY A 225 -3.86 1.99 -13.69
C GLY A 225 -5.16 2.35 -14.43
N PRO A 226 -5.58 1.54 -15.43
CA PRO A 226 -6.77 1.80 -16.24
C PRO A 226 -8.07 1.85 -15.45
N GLU A 227 -8.19 0.98 -14.45
CA GLU A 227 -9.40 0.88 -13.64
C GLU A 227 -9.56 2.04 -12.65
N GLY A 228 -8.54 2.89 -12.51
CA GLY A 228 -8.66 4.18 -11.82
C GLY A 228 -9.28 5.30 -12.68
N HIS A 229 -9.69 5.02 -13.93
CA HIS A 229 -10.18 6.02 -14.88
C HIS A 229 -11.31 6.89 -14.32
N ASP A 230 -12.37 6.27 -13.79
CA ASP A 230 -13.53 6.99 -13.30
C ASP A 230 -13.22 7.76 -12.02
N ASN A 231 -12.33 7.20 -11.18
CA ASN A 231 -11.83 7.87 -10.00
C ASN A 231 -11.03 9.13 -10.34
N CYS A 232 -10.15 9.08 -11.35
CA CYS A 232 -9.42 10.25 -11.85
C CYS A 232 -10.38 11.36 -12.30
N HIS A 233 -11.41 11.04 -13.10
CA HIS A 233 -12.37 12.02 -13.59
C HIS A 233 -13.17 12.64 -12.44
N LYS A 234 -13.72 11.80 -11.56
CA LYS A 234 -14.48 12.26 -10.40
C LYS A 234 -13.63 13.14 -9.48
N PHE A 235 -12.35 12.80 -9.27
CA PHE A 235 -11.44 13.58 -8.45
C PHE A 235 -11.28 15.02 -8.97
N VAL A 236 -11.18 15.21 -10.29
CA VAL A 236 -11.14 16.54 -10.91
C VAL A 236 -12.47 17.29 -10.75
N ASP A 237 -13.59 16.59 -10.87
CA ASP A 237 -14.94 17.16 -10.75
C ASP A 237 -15.21 17.66 -9.32
N ILE A 238 -14.73 16.94 -8.30
CA ILE A 238 -14.83 17.36 -6.89
C ILE A 238 -13.73 18.34 -6.44
N LEU A 239 -13.12 19.06 -7.40
CA LEU A 239 -12.07 20.06 -7.17
C LEU A 239 -10.76 19.50 -6.58
N GLY A 240 -10.47 18.21 -6.76
CA GLY A 240 -9.25 17.56 -6.25
C GLY A 240 -7.95 18.22 -6.72
N LEU A 241 -7.94 18.85 -7.91
CA LEU A 241 -6.80 19.62 -8.40
C LEU A 241 -6.39 20.78 -7.46
N ARG A 242 -7.35 21.39 -6.74
CA ARG A 242 -7.06 22.45 -5.76
C ARG A 242 -6.44 21.90 -4.47
N THR A 243 -6.51 20.59 -4.26
CA THR A 243 -5.99 19.91 -3.07
C THR A 243 -4.64 19.26 -3.35
N ILE A 244 -4.48 18.56 -4.48
CA ILE A 244 -3.25 17.82 -4.78
C ILE A 244 -2.08 18.72 -5.19
N PHE A 245 -2.32 19.79 -5.97
CA PHE A 245 -1.22 20.65 -6.43
C PHE A 245 -0.51 21.42 -5.31
N PRO A 246 -1.18 21.91 -4.24
CA PRO A 246 -0.48 22.40 -3.07
C PRO A 246 0.44 21.36 -2.41
N LEU A 247 0.05 20.09 -2.40
CA LEU A 247 0.87 18.99 -1.86
C LEU A 247 2.05 18.64 -2.78
N PHE A 248 1.88 18.77 -4.10
CA PHE A 248 2.96 18.64 -5.08
C PHE A 248 3.99 19.78 -4.99
N MET A 249 3.51 21.01 -4.80
CA MET A 249 4.37 22.18 -4.65
C MET A 249 5.15 22.19 -3.34
N LYS A 250 4.59 21.61 -2.28
CA LYS A 250 5.23 21.60 -0.96
C LYS A 250 4.87 20.38 -0.13
N THR A 251 5.91 19.63 0.24
CA THR A 251 5.80 18.53 1.18
C THR A 251 5.50 19.07 2.59
N PRO A 252 4.43 18.61 3.25
CA PRO A 252 4.15 18.98 4.63
C PRO A 252 5.30 18.58 5.56
N LYS A 253 5.61 19.42 6.55
CA LYS A 253 6.58 19.05 7.60
C LYS A 253 6.02 17.87 8.41
N LYS A 254 6.86 16.89 8.75
CA LYS A 254 6.49 15.78 9.63
C LYS A 254 5.89 16.32 10.94
N MET A 255 4.67 15.89 11.25
CA MET A 255 4.03 16.20 12.52
C MET A 255 4.38 15.10 13.52
N LYS A 256 5.40 15.31 14.36
CA LYS A 256 5.94 14.33 15.33
C LYS A 256 6.67 13.15 14.64
N LYS A 257 6.95 12.06 15.38
CA LYS A 257 7.55 10.81 14.88
C LYS A 257 6.60 9.98 13.98
N ALA A 258 5.34 10.40 13.84
CA ALA A 258 4.33 9.75 13.01
C ALA A 258 4.13 10.51 11.69
N GLY A 259 3.93 9.77 10.60
CA GLY A 259 3.67 10.32 9.26
C GLY A 259 4.72 9.95 8.22
N ILE A 260 4.29 10.01 6.96
CA ILE A 260 5.10 9.63 5.80
C ILE A 260 6.36 10.49 5.65
N SER A 261 7.41 9.87 5.11
CA SER A 261 8.63 10.54 4.69
C SER A 261 8.37 11.55 3.57
N GLU A 262 9.32 12.46 3.37
CA GLU A 262 9.25 13.41 2.25
C GLU A 262 9.21 12.67 0.91
N LYS A 263 9.99 11.58 0.79
CA LYS A 263 10.01 10.71 -0.39
C LYS A 263 8.67 10.06 -0.65
N GLU A 264 8.09 9.37 0.34
CA GLU A 264 6.77 8.72 0.19
C GLU A 264 5.66 9.73 -0.15
N HIS A 265 5.71 10.93 0.45
CA HIS A 265 4.76 12.00 0.10
C HIS A 265 4.90 12.44 -1.37
N GLU A 266 6.13 12.71 -1.81
CA GLU A 266 6.41 13.11 -3.19
C GLU A 266 6.07 11.98 -4.18
N GLU A 267 6.30 10.73 -3.80
CA GLU A 267 5.94 9.53 -4.55
C GLU A 267 4.44 9.46 -4.80
N HIS A 268 3.61 9.46 -3.75
CA HIS A 268 2.16 9.39 -3.90
C HIS A 268 1.62 10.62 -4.66
N ALA A 269 2.14 11.82 -4.40
CA ALA A 269 1.71 13.01 -5.13
C ALA A 269 2.03 12.92 -6.63
N CYS A 270 3.22 12.44 -7.00
CA CYS A 270 3.60 12.23 -8.39
C CYS A 270 2.80 11.08 -9.02
N SER A 271 2.58 9.98 -8.31
CA SER A 271 1.81 8.83 -8.80
C SER A 271 0.36 9.21 -9.10
N ILE A 272 -0.28 10.02 -8.24
CA ILE A 272 -1.63 10.56 -8.48
C ILE A 272 -1.65 11.43 -9.75
N ILE A 273 -0.67 12.32 -9.94
CA ILE A 273 -0.60 13.18 -11.12
C ILE A 273 -0.34 12.36 -12.39
N ALA A 274 0.59 11.39 -12.32
CA ALA A 274 0.87 10.45 -13.41
C ALA A 274 -0.38 9.65 -13.79
N SER A 275 -1.10 9.13 -12.81
CA SER A 275 -2.36 8.39 -13.01
C SER A 275 -3.44 9.26 -13.67
N MET A 276 -3.56 10.53 -13.26
CA MET A 276 -4.48 11.45 -13.92
C MET A 276 -4.03 11.82 -15.35
N LEU A 277 -2.73 12.02 -15.60
CA LEU A 277 -2.21 12.25 -16.95
C LEU A 277 -2.43 11.03 -17.85
N ARG A 278 -2.31 9.81 -17.31
CA ARG A 278 -2.62 8.60 -18.06
C ARG A 278 -4.11 8.49 -18.41
N ASN A 279 -4.97 8.73 -17.43
CA ASN A 279 -6.38 8.34 -17.50
C ASN A 279 -7.34 9.44 -17.99
N LEU A 280 -7.05 10.71 -17.69
CA LEU A 280 -7.99 11.80 -17.98
C LEU A 280 -8.10 12.10 -19.47
N LYS A 281 -9.34 12.37 -19.90
CA LYS A 281 -9.68 12.78 -21.26
C LYS A 281 -10.43 14.12 -21.26
N ALA A 282 -10.59 14.71 -22.45
CA ALA A 282 -11.42 15.88 -22.72
C ALA A 282 -11.23 17.05 -21.72
N GLN A 283 -12.32 17.54 -21.12
CA GLN A 283 -12.32 18.74 -20.28
C GLN A 283 -11.52 18.56 -18.99
N GLN A 284 -11.58 17.40 -18.35
CA GLN A 284 -10.81 17.11 -17.13
C GLN A 284 -9.31 17.08 -17.43
N ARG A 285 -8.89 16.48 -18.57
CA ARG A 285 -7.49 16.54 -19.03
C ARG A 285 -7.04 17.97 -19.28
N ALA A 286 -7.85 18.78 -19.97
CA ALA A 286 -7.52 20.19 -20.22
C ALA A 286 -7.35 20.98 -18.91
N ARG A 287 -8.22 20.75 -17.92
CA ARG A 287 -8.10 21.35 -16.58
C ARG A 287 -6.81 20.92 -15.87
N LEU A 288 -6.40 19.66 -15.96
CA LEU A 288 -5.13 19.20 -15.40
C LEU A 288 -3.94 19.87 -16.10
N LEU A 289 -3.92 19.88 -17.43
CA LEU A 289 -2.83 20.48 -18.20
C LEU A 289 -2.69 21.99 -17.94
N SER A 290 -3.81 22.71 -17.77
CA SER A 290 -3.76 24.14 -17.40
C SER A 290 -3.06 24.42 -16.07
N LYS A 291 -2.98 23.44 -15.15
CA LYS A 291 -2.24 23.60 -13.88
C LYS A 291 -0.74 23.78 -14.12
N PHE A 292 -0.21 23.21 -15.21
CA PHE A 292 1.20 23.30 -15.59
C PHE A 292 1.56 24.60 -16.33
N THR A 293 0.56 25.40 -16.75
CA THR A 293 0.77 26.72 -17.37
C THR A 293 0.55 27.88 -16.39
N GLU A 294 -0.06 27.63 -15.24
CA GLU A 294 -0.30 28.64 -14.19
C GLU A 294 1.00 29.22 -13.63
N ASN A 295 0.98 30.51 -13.29
CA ASN A 295 2.07 31.22 -12.61
C ASN A 295 3.44 31.03 -13.28
N ASP A 296 3.50 31.29 -14.59
CA ASP A 296 4.72 31.12 -15.39
C ASP A 296 5.32 29.70 -15.29
N CYS A 297 4.45 28.69 -15.39
CA CYS A 297 4.84 27.28 -15.32
C CYS A 297 5.53 26.87 -14.00
N GLU A 298 5.18 27.47 -12.85
CA GLU A 298 5.82 27.15 -11.55
C GLU A 298 5.75 25.64 -11.19
N LYS A 299 4.75 24.92 -11.70
CA LYS A 299 4.60 23.46 -11.49
C LYS A 299 5.64 22.68 -12.29
N VAL A 300 6.00 23.17 -13.48
CA VAL A 300 7.09 22.62 -14.29
C VAL A 300 8.42 22.88 -13.57
N ASP A 301 8.61 24.08 -13.00
CA ASP A 301 9.80 24.38 -12.21
C ASP A 301 9.95 23.43 -11.02
N ARG A 302 8.85 23.19 -10.28
CA ARG A 302 8.83 22.21 -9.19
C ARG A 302 9.10 20.78 -9.67
N LEU A 303 8.51 20.38 -10.80
CA LEU A 303 8.77 19.06 -11.40
C LEU A 303 10.26 18.89 -11.72
N MET A 304 10.88 19.90 -12.32
CA MET A 304 12.30 19.89 -12.66
C MET A 304 13.19 19.92 -11.41
N GLU A 305 12.81 20.67 -10.37
CA GLU A 305 13.52 20.65 -9.08
C GLU A 305 13.58 19.23 -8.51
N MET A 306 12.43 18.54 -8.46
CA MET A 306 12.37 17.14 -8.00
C MET A 306 13.13 16.20 -8.93
N HIS A 307 13.07 16.40 -10.25
CA HIS A 307 13.84 15.62 -11.22
C HIS A 307 15.33 15.63 -10.88
N PHE A 308 15.94 16.81 -10.69
CA PHE A 308 17.38 16.88 -10.37
C PHE A 308 17.70 16.32 -8.98
N LYS A 309 16.84 16.56 -7.98
CA LYS A 309 16.99 16.00 -6.62
C LYS A 309 17.08 14.47 -6.65
N TYR A 310 16.13 13.80 -7.31
CA TYR A 310 16.11 12.33 -7.37
C TYR A 310 17.12 11.77 -8.36
N MET A 311 17.41 12.47 -9.46
CA MET A 311 18.47 12.09 -10.39
C MET A 311 19.82 12.02 -9.69
N GLU A 312 20.19 13.04 -8.91
CA GLU A 312 21.45 13.05 -8.15
C GLU A 312 21.50 11.90 -7.14
N SER A 313 20.41 11.68 -6.40
CA SER A 313 20.31 10.58 -5.41
C SER A 313 20.53 9.21 -6.05
N VAL A 314 19.85 8.94 -7.17
CA VAL A 314 19.95 7.67 -7.91
C VAL A 314 21.34 7.53 -8.54
N GLN A 315 21.91 8.58 -9.15
CA GLN A 315 23.27 8.53 -9.69
C GLN A 315 24.34 8.23 -8.63
N LEU A 316 24.18 8.75 -7.41
CA LEU A 316 25.07 8.42 -6.30
C LEU A 316 24.93 6.97 -5.87
N ALA A 317 23.71 6.40 -5.90
CA ALA A 317 23.50 4.97 -5.67
C ALA A 317 24.12 4.12 -6.78
N ASP A 318 23.88 4.46 -8.04
CA ASP A 318 24.43 3.76 -9.21
C ASP A 318 25.98 3.75 -9.17
N LYS A 319 26.63 4.86 -8.80
CA LYS A 319 28.09 4.91 -8.65
C LYS A 319 28.63 3.99 -7.56
N ARG A 320 27.90 3.85 -6.44
CA ARG A 320 28.28 2.91 -5.37
C ARG A 320 28.12 1.47 -5.83
N ILE A 321 26.99 1.16 -6.45
CA ILE A 321 26.68 -0.15 -7.02
C ILE A 321 27.73 -0.54 -8.05
N GLU A 322 28.10 0.33 -8.97
CA GLU A 322 29.11 0.03 -10.00
C GLU A 322 30.50 -0.23 -9.38
N GLY A 323 30.87 0.51 -8.34
CA GLY A 323 32.09 0.25 -7.57
C GLY A 323 32.08 -1.14 -6.91
N GLU A 324 30.97 -1.52 -6.30
CA GLU A 324 30.78 -2.85 -5.71
C GLU A 324 30.80 -3.96 -6.77
N LYS A 325 30.12 -3.78 -7.90
CA LYS A 325 30.18 -4.72 -9.04
C LYS A 325 31.61 -4.93 -9.51
N HIS A 326 32.41 -3.87 -9.64
CA HIS A 326 33.82 -3.96 -9.98
C HIS A 326 34.64 -4.74 -8.94
N ASP A 327 34.39 -4.54 -7.65
CA ASP A 327 35.10 -5.24 -6.58
C ASP A 327 34.72 -6.72 -6.49
N ILE A 328 33.45 -7.08 -6.70
CA ILE A 328 32.94 -8.46 -6.80
C ILE A 328 33.67 -9.19 -7.95
N VAL A 329 33.70 -8.57 -9.13
CA VAL A 329 34.40 -9.13 -10.29
C VAL A 329 35.90 -9.27 -10.01
N ARG A 330 36.53 -8.31 -9.31
CA ARG A 330 37.95 -8.40 -8.93
C ARG A 330 38.21 -9.57 -7.96
N ARG A 331 37.25 -9.90 -7.09
CA ARG A 331 37.33 -11.06 -6.19
C ARG A 331 37.06 -12.40 -6.89
N GLY A 332 36.67 -12.37 -8.17
CA GLY A 332 36.33 -13.57 -8.94
C GLY A 332 34.95 -14.14 -8.61
N GLU A 333 34.10 -13.36 -7.94
CA GLU A 333 32.70 -13.69 -7.66
C GLU A 333 31.84 -13.41 -8.90
N ILE A 334 30.81 -14.23 -9.13
CA ILE A 334 29.85 -14.06 -10.23
C ILE A 334 28.69 -13.22 -9.71
N LEU A 335 28.28 -12.22 -10.50
CA LEU A 335 27.03 -11.49 -10.26
C LEU A 335 25.86 -12.42 -10.59
N ASP A 336 25.08 -12.77 -9.58
CA ASP A 336 23.86 -13.55 -9.74
C ASP A 336 22.59 -12.67 -9.71
N ASP A 337 21.45 -13.28 -9.99
CA ASP A 337 20.16 -12.59 -10.05
C ASP A 337 19.76 -12.00 -8.69
N GLY A 338 20.14 -12.64 -7.58
CA GLY A 338 19.85 -12.16 -6.23
C GLY A 338 20.61 -10.86 -5.89
N MET A 339 21.86 -10.75 -6.35
CA MET A 339 22.62 -9.50 -6.25
C MET A 339 22.00 -8.38 -7.09
N GLU A 340 21.52 -8.67 -8.30
CA GLU A 340 20.83 -7.67 -9.15
C GLU A 340 19.52 -7.18 -8.52
N GLU A 341 18.74 -8.06 -7.87
CA GLU A 341 17.57 -7.67 -7.09
C GLU A 341 17.94 -6.74 -5.92
N GLU A 342 19.02 -7.03 -5.18
CA GLU A 342 19.49 -6.17 -4.10
C GLU A 342 19.93 -4.79 -4.61
N PHE A 343 20.65 -4.73 -5.73
CA PHE A 343 21.03 -3.48 -6.37
C PHE A 343 19.80 -2.68 -6.82
N TYR A 344 18.78 -3.35 -7.35
CA TYR A 344 17.53 -2.71 -7.74
C TYR A 344 16.78 -2.13 -6.53
N LEU A 345 16.68 -2.88 -5.42
CA LEU A 345 16.11 -2.39 -4.16
C LEU A 345 16.84 -1.14 -3.65
N ARG A 346 18.18 -1.11 -3.72
CA ARG A 346 18.97 0.07 -3.35
C ARG A 346 18.71 1.28 -4.23
N ARG A 347 18.43 1.08 -5.53
CA ARG A 347 18.02 2.16 -6.44
C ARG A 347 16.60 2.65 -6.12
N LEU A 348 15.67 1.75 -5.77
CA LEU A 348 14.35 2.11 -5.26
C LEU A 348 14.45 2.93 -3.98
N ASP A 349 15.30 2.52 -3.03
CA ASP A 349 15.57 3.27 -1.79
C ASP A 349 16.09 4.68 -2.07
N ALA A 350 16.97 4.83 -3.06
CA ALA A 350 17.47 6.13 -3.52
C ALA A 350 16.41 7.01 -4.23
N GLY A 351 15.25 6.43 -4.58
CA GLY A 351 14.11 7.15 -5.17
C GLY A 351 13.92 6.96 -6.67
N LEU A 352 14.39 5.83 -7.24
CA LEU A 352 14.20 5.51 -8.65
C LEU A 352 12.72 5.56 -9.09
N PHE A 353 11.80 5.03 -8.29
CA PHE A 353 10.38 5.04 -8.67
C PHE A 353 9.80 6.46 -8.76
N VAL A 354 10.12 7.33 -7.79
CA VAL A 354 9.73 8.75 -7.84
C VAL A 354 10.33 9.45 -9.07
N LEU A 355 11.60 9.16 -9.38
CA LEU A 355 12.26 9.69 -10.58
C LEU A 355 11.56 9.26 -11.87
N GLN A 356 11.19 7.98 -11.98
CA GLN A 356 10.45 7.44 -13.13
C GLN A 356 9.08 8.12 -13.28
N LEU A 357 8.34 8.30 -12.20
CA LEU A 357 7.06 9.03 -12.21
C LEU A 357 7.23 10.48 -12.67
N ILE A 358 8.28 11.17 -12.21
CA ILE A 358 8.60 12.53 -12.63
C ILE A 358 8.93 12.59 -14.13
N CYS A 359 9.76 11.66 -14.62
CA CYS A 359 10.09 11.55 -16.04
C CYS A 359 8.85 11.24 -16.89
N TYR A 360 7.96 10.37 -16.41
CA TYR A 360 6.69 10.07 -17.06
C TYR A 360 5.78 11.30 -17.16
N ILE A 361 5.61 12.04 -16.06
CA ILE A 361 4.86 13.31 -16.04
C ILE A 361 5.46 14.29 -17.05
N MET A 362 6.78 14.43 -17.06
CA MET A 362 7.52 15.33 -17.96
C MET A 362 7.24 14.98 -19.43
N MET A 363 7.25 13.70 -19.79
CA MET A 363 6.92 13.26 -21.15
C MET A 363 5.45 13.52 -21.52
N GLU A 364 4.52 13.19 -20.64
CA GLU A 364 3.08 13.41 -20.87
C GLU A 364 2.75 14.90 -21.10
N ILE A 365 3.32 15.81 -20.30
CA ILE A 365 3.03 17.24 -20.43
C ILE A 365 3.75 17.89 -21.64
N CYS A 366 4.93 17.41 -22.02
CA CYS A 366 5.61 17.86 -23.25
C CYS A 366 4.86 17.42 -24.50
N ASN A 367 4.30 16.21 -24.50
CA ASN A 367 3.50 15.66 -25.59
C ASN A 367 2.05 16.19 -25.63
N ALA A 368 1.67 17.08 -24.71
CA ALA A 368 0.33 17.67 -24.66
C ALA A 368 0.09 18.76 -25.73
N GLY A 369 1.08 19.07 -26.57
CA GLY A 369 0.96 20.11 -27.60
C GLY A 369 0.94 21.54 -27.06
N ILE A 370 1.53 21.77 -25.88
CA ILE A 370 1.59 23.09 -25.23
C ILE A 370 3.03 23.63 -25.34
N PRO A 371 3.32 24.55 -26.29
CA PRO A 371 4.69 25.00 -26.55
C PRO A 371 5.38 25.63 -25.34
N GLN A 372 4.64 26.35 -24.49
CA GLN A 372 5.17 26.99 -23.29
C GLN A 372 5.78 25.97 -22.31
N VAL A 373 5.07 24.86 -22.05
CA VAL A 373 5.53 23.81 -21.13
C VAL A 373 6.75 23.09 -21.71
N HIS A 374 6.69 22.73 -23.00
CA HIS A 374 7.80 22.11 -23.71
C HIS A 374 9.05 23.00 -23.66
N GLN A 375 8.93 24.27 -24.04
CA GLN A 375 10.06 25.22 -23.99
C GLN A 375 10.64 25.35 -22.58
N ARG A 376 9.80 25.40 -21.54
CA ARG A 376 10.27 25.52 -20.16
C ARG A 376 11.07 24.31 -19.70
N VAL A 377 10.61 23.09 -19.99
CA VAL A 377 11.35 21.84 -19.67
C VAL A 377 12.73 21.84 -20.34
N HIS A 378 12.78 22.10 -21.65
CA HIS A 378 14.04 22.11 -22.39
C HIS A 378 14.98 23.24 -21.92
N GLN A 379 14.44 24.42 -21.61
CA GLN A 379 15.21 25.53 -21.07
C GLN A 379 15.89 25.13 -19.75
N ILE A 380 15.15 24.53 -18.82
CA ILE A 380 15.69 24.14 -17.51
C ILE A 380 16.72 23.01 -17.65
N LEU A 381 16.45 22.00 -18.50
CA LEU A 381 17.40 20.93 -18.79
C LEU A 381 18.73 21.51 -19.29
N ASN A 382 18.68 22.40 -20.29
CA ASN A 382 19.88 23.02 -20.86
C ASN A 382 20.64 23.86 -19.82
N LEU A 383 19.94 24.64 -18.99
CA LEU A 383 20.56 25.51 -17.98
C LEU A 383 21.28 24.73 -16.87
N ARG A 384 20.79 23.55 -16.51
CA ARG A 384 21.37 22.72 -15.44
C ARG A 384 22.24 21.56 -15.96
N GLY A 385 22.58 21.56 -17.25
CA GLY A 385 23.39 20.51 -17.88
C GLY A 385 22.71 19.14 -17.98
N GLY A 386 21.38 19.10 -17.83
CA GLY A 386 20.57 17.91 -18.04
C GLY A 386 20.43 17.58 -19.53
N SER A 387 20.07 16.33 -19.83
CA SER A 387 19.91 15.84 -21.21
C SER A 387 18.62 15.07 -21.38
N THR A 388 17.89 15.37 -22.46
CA THR A 388 16.68 14.60 -22.83
C THR A 388 16.99 13.13 -23.11
N LYS A 389 18.26 12.80 -23.46
CA LYS A 389 18.69 11.40 -23.61
C LYS A 389 18.62 10.63 -22.30
N VAL A 390 18.95 11.28 -21.19
CA VAL A 390 18.91 10.66 -19.85
C VAL A 390 17.47 10.38 -19.45
N VAL A 391 16.57 11.36 -19.65
CA VAL A 391 15.13 11.18 -19.39
C VAL A 391 14.55 10.03 -20.23
N ARG A 392 14.92 9.95 -21.51
CA ARG A 392 14.50 8.84 -22.39
C ARG A 392 15.07 7.49 -21.97
N HIS A 393 16.29 7.44 -21.43
CA HIS A 393 16.89 6.20 -20.95
C HIS A 393 16.14 5.67 -19.71
N ILE A 394 15.88 6.52 -18.72
CA ILE A 394 15.10 6.17 -17.52
C ILE A 394 13.72 5.63 -17.90
N MET A 395 13.07 6.26 -18.88
CA MET A 395 11.74 5.83 -19.32
C MET A 395 11.75 4.52 -20.11
N ARG A 396 12.83 4.18 -20.83
CA ARG A 396 12.98 2.86 -21.46
C ARG A 396 13.10 1.76 -20.40
N GLU A 397 13.92 1.99 -19.37
CA GLU A 397 14.03 1.08 -18.23
C GLU A 397 12.71 0.92 -17.46
N TYR A 398 11.96 2.02 -17.27
CA TYR A 398 10.64 1.96 -16.64
C TYR A 398 9.66 1.07 -17.42
N VAL A 399 9.70 1.16 -18.75
CA VAL A 399 8.81 0.39 -19.65
C VAL A 399 9.13 -1.10 -19.64
N GLU A 400 10.41 -1.49 -19.50
CA GLU A 400 10.81 -2.90 -19.38
C GLU A 400 10.21 -3.58 -18.14
N ASN A 401 9.95 -2.80 -17.08
CA ASN A 401 9.46 -3.28 -15.79
C ASN A 401 7.95 -3.05 -15.57
N ILE A 402 7.23 -2.53 -16.57
CA ILE A 402 5.81 -2.17 -16.42
C ILE A 402 4.89 -3.38 -16.46
N GLY A 403 3.81 -3.36 -15.67
CA GLY A 403 2.73 -4.34 -15.79
C GLY A 403 3.04 -5.74 -15.23
N ASN A 404 4.03 -5.87 -14.34
CA ASN A 404 4.26 -7.08 -13.56
C ASN A 404 2.95 -7.47 -12.82
N GLY A 405 2.43 -8.66 -13.08
CA GLY A 405 1.16 -9.15 -12.53
C GLY A 405 -0.11 -8.85 -13.35
N LYS A 406 0.02 -8.24 -14.54
CA LYS A 406 -1.08 -8.10 -15.52
C LYS A 406 -0.83 -8.99 -16.76
N ASN A 407 -1.86 -9.18 -17.58
CA ASN A 407 -1.75 -10.00 -18.79
C ASN A 407 -0.77 -9.39 -19.81
N GLU A 408 -0.22 -10.24 -20.68
CA GLU A 408 0.81 -9.86 -21.67
C GLU A 408 0.30 -8.77 -22.63
N GLU A 409 -0.95 -8.85 -23.07
CA GLU A 409 -1.59 -7.83 -23.91
C GLU A 409 -1.61 -6.44 -23.26
N PHE A 410 -1.92 -6.36 -21.96
CA PHE A 410 -1.87 -5.08 -21.24
C PHE A 410 -0.46 -4.51 -21.22
N ARG A 411 0.54 -5.36 -21.00
CA ARG A 411 1.95 -4.97 -20.97
C ARG A 411 2.40 -4.43 -22.32
N GLU A 412 2.11 -5.13 -23.41
CA GLU A 412 2.45 -4.68 -24.76
C GLU A 412 1.79 -3.36 -25.13
N ASN A 413 0.52 -3.18 -24.77
CA ASN A 413 -0.22 -1.94 -25.03
C ASN A 413 0.34 -0.76 -24.23
N GLU A 414 0.65 -0.95 -22.95
CA GLU A 414 1.30 0.11 -22.14
C GLU A 414 2.71 0.40 -22.63
N HIS A 415 3.47 -0.63 -22.99
CA HIS A 415 4.79 -0.48 -23.58
C HIS A 415 4.73 0.39 -24.84
N ARG A 416 3.84 0.08 -25.79
CA ARG A 416 3.66 0.87 -27.02
C ARG A 416 3.29 2.32 -26.70
N ARG A 417 2.32 2.54 -25.81
CA ARG A 417 1.85 3.88 -25.41
C ARG A 417 2.98 4.74 -24.85
N ILE A 418 3.80 4.20 -23.96
CA ILE A 418 4.89 4.97 -23.34
C ILE A 418 6.03 5.17 -24.35
N MET A 419 6.33 4.18 -25.18
CA MET A 419 7.35 4.33 -26.23
C MET A 419 7.00 5.41 -27.26
N GLU A 420 5.73 5.56 -27.62
CA GLU A 420 5.27 6.69 -28.45
C GLU A 420 5.55 8.06 -27.78
N LEU A 421 5.41 8.16 -26.45
CA LEU A 421 5.77 9.37 -25.72
C LEU A 421 7.28 9.64 -25.74
N VAL A 422 8.10 8.57 -25.65
CA VAL A 422 9.57 8.64 -25.68
C VAL A 422 10.09 9.10 -27.04
N GLU A 423 9.41 8.73 -28.13
CA GLU A 423 9.80 9.12 -29.49
C GLU A 423 9.45 10.57 -29.81
N ASN A 424 8.35 11.08 -29.26
CA ASN A 424 7.88 12.44 -29.48
C ASN A 424 8.47 13.49 -28.51
N PHE A 425 9.22 13.04 -27.49
CA PHE A 425 9.95 13.87 -26.52
C PHE A 425 11.40 14.17 -26.94
#